data_AF-A0A968JCI2-F1
#
_entry.id   AF-A0A968JCI2-F1
#
_cell.length_a   1.000
_cell.length_b   1.000
_cell.length_c   1.000
_cell.angle_alpha   90.00
_cell.angle_beta   90.00
_cell.angle_gamma   90.00
#
_symmetry.space_group_name_H-M   'P 1'
#
loop_
_entity.id
_entity.type
_entity.pdbx_description
1 polymer ?
#
loop_
_entity_poly.entity_id
_entity_poly.type
_entity_poly.pdbx_seq_one_letter_code
_entity_poly.pdbx_strand_id
1 'polypeptide(L)' 'MKLYVIAYDISCDRRRRKVSEVLEGYGKRAQYSVFECVISEK' A
#
# COMPACT_ATOMS: atom_id res chain seq x y z
N MET A 1 -6.94 3.57 -16.00
CA MET A 1 -6.63 3.68 -14.56
C MET A 1 -7.65 2.89 -13.78
N LYS A 2 -7.21 2.08 -12.82
CA LYS A 2 -8.06 1.25 -11.96
C LYS A 2 -7.70 1.51 -10.50
N LEU A 3 -8.70 1.49 -9.62
CA LEU A 3 -8.50 1.53 -8.16
C LEU A 3 -8.17 0.13 -7.66
N TYR A 4 -7.09 0.01 -6.90
CA TYR A 4 -6.68 -1.19 -6.20
C TYR A 4 -6.70 -0.93 -4.70
N VAL A 5 -7.27 -1.88 -3.95
CA VAL A 5 -7.18 -1.92 -2.48
C VAL A 5 -6.14 -2.96 -2.11
N ILE A 6 -5.07 -2.53 -1.44
CA ILE A 6 -3.94 -3.36 -1.06
C ILE A 6 -3.96 -3.52 0.45
N ALA A 7 -4.33 -4.71 0.93
CA ALA A 7 -4.23 -5.09 2.34
C ALA A 7 -3.05 -6.04 2.53
N TYR A 8 -2.30 -5.88 3.63
CA TYR A 8 -1.15 -6.73 3.94
C TYR A 8 -1.08 -7.09 5.42
N ASP A 9 -0.67 -8.32 5.73
CA ASP A 9 -0.39 -8.75 7.10
C ASP A 9 1.09 -9.09 7.24
N ILE A 10 1.83 -8.25 7.96
CA ILE A 10 3.29 -8.36 8.10
C ILE A 10 3.66 -8.12 9.56
N SER A 11 4.06 -9.20 10.23
CA SER A 11 4.49 -9.17 11.63
C SER A 11 5.80 -8.42 11.85
N CYS A 12 6.77 -8.54 10.91
CA CYS A 12 8.06 -7.86 11.04
C CYS A 12 7.93 -6.35 10.77
N ASP A 13 8.07 -5.55 11.83
CA ASP A 13 7.97 -4.09 11.79
C ASP A 13 8.84 -3.43 10.71
N ARG A 14 10.08 -3.87 10.57
CA ARG A 14 11.00 -3.34 9.54
C ARG A 14 10.47 -3.56 8.13
N ARG A 15 9.91 -4.74 7.85
CA ARG A 15 9.32 -5.07 6.54
C ARG A 15 8.01 -4.31 6.33
N ARG A 16 7.17 -4.23 7.37
CA ARG A 16 5.89 -3.52 7.32
C ARG A 16 6.08 -2.03 7.01
N ARG A 17 7.05 -1.37 7.68
CA ARG A 17 7.41 0.04 7.40
C ARG A 17 7.86 0.21 5.95
N LYS A 18 8.78 -0.65 5.48
CA LYS A 18 9.27 -0.61 4.10
C LYS A 18 8.15 -0.76 3.06
N VAL A 19 7.21 -1.67 3.27
CA VAL A 19 6.05 -1.82 2.37
C VAL A 19 5.20 -0.56 2.37
N SER A 20 4.93 0.02 3.53
CA SER A 20 4.07 1.19 3.58
C SER A 20 4.73 2.46 3.04
N GLU A 21 6.05 2.64 3.23
CA GLU A 21 6.84 3.70 2.59
C GLU A 21 6.80 3.59 1.06
N VAL A 22 6.85 2.37 0.51
CA VAL A 22 6.69 2.15 -0.92
C VAL A 22 5.28 2.54 -1.38
N LEU A 23 4.25 2.08 -0.68
CA LEU A 23 2.84 2.31 -1.08
C LEU A 23 2.40 3.77 -0.96
N GLU A 24 3.02 4.57 -0.09
CA GLU A 24 2.82 6.03 -0.02
C GLU A 24 3.18 6.75 -1.33
N GLY A 25 4.06 6.18 -2.15
CA GLY A 25 4.36 6.68 -3.50
C GLY A 25 3.31 6.35 -4.57
N TYR A 26 2.42 5.38 -4.32
CA TYR A 26 1.44 4.88 -5.31
C TYR A 26 -0.01 5.16 -4.94
N GLY A 27 -0.28 5.55 -3.70
CA GLY A 27 -1.64 5.72 -3.22
C GLY A 27 -1.74 6.34 -1.83
N LYS A 28 -2.93 6.28 -1.26
CA LYS A 28 -3.23 6.82 0.06
C LYS A 28 -3.42 5.69 1.06
N ARG A 29 -2.89 5.87 2.26
CA ARG A 29 -3.13 4.96 3.38
C ARG A 29 -4.57 5.14 3.88
N ALA A 30 -5.35 4.07 3.83
CA ALA A 30 -6.74 4.05 4.32
C ALA A 30 -6.85 3.47 5.74
N GLN A 31 -6.00 2.49 6.06
CA GLN A 31 -5.89 1.88 7.40
C GLN A 31 -4.42 1.50 7.67
N TYR A 32 -4.07 1.13 8.89
CA TYR A 32 -2.70 0.74 9.30
C TYR A 32 -1.99 -0.19 8.29
N SER A 33 -2.72 -1.18 7.79
CA SER A 33 -2.25 -2.20 6.86
C SER A 33 -3.02 -2.21 5.53
N VAL A 34 -3.67 -1.10 5.17
CA VAL A 34 -4.47 -1.00 3.95
C VAL A 34 -4.21 0.31 3.19
N PHE A 35 -3.99 0.19 1.88
CA PHE A 35 -3.80 1.30 0.95
C PHE A 35 -4.80 1.26 -0.20
N GLU A 36 -5.17 2.44 -0.67
CA GLU A 36 -5.94 2.65 -1.89
C GLU A 36 -5.02 3.29 -2.94
N CYS A 37 -4.78 2.58 -4.04
CA CYS A 37 -3.87 2.98 -5.10
C CYS A 37 -4.59 3.09 -6.45
N VAL A 38 -4.45 4.22 -7.13
CA VAL A 38 -4.98 4.39 -8.50
C VAL A 38 -3.83 4.13 -9.47
N ILE A 39 -3.85 2.96 -10.10
CA ILE A 39 -2.76 2.49 -10.95
C ILE A 39 -3.23 2.48 -12.41
N SER A 40 -2.41 3.01 -13.32
CA SER A 40 -2.60 2.86 -14.76
C SER A 40 -1.96 1.54 -15.23
N GLU A 41 -2.69 0.79 -16.05
CA GLU A 41 -2.07 -0.27 -16.84
C GLU A 41 -1.09 0.36 -17.83
N LYS A 42 -0.04 -0.39 -18.17
CA LYS A 42 1.03 0.05 -19.06
C LYS A 42 0.67 -0.20 -20.51
#